data_AF-A0A838WB75-F1
#
_entry.id   AF-A0A838WB75-F1
#
_cell.length_a   1.000
_cell.length_b   1.000
_cell.length_c   1.000
_cell.angle_alpha   90.00
_cell.angle_beta   90.00
_cell.angle_gamma   90.00
#
_symmetry.space_group_name_H-M   'P 1'
#
loop_
_entity.id
_entity.type
_entity.pdbx_description
1 polymer ?
#
loop_
_entity_poly.entity_id
_entity_poly.type
_entity_poly.pdbx_seq_one_letter_code
_entity_poly.pdbx_strand_id
1 'polypeptide(L)' 'MPRLPITTSVRLIFADEGTFHGETVQVPIDKLGEYERLVDLLREEPSVTRQMYVDMKRLVSAYVTGGEEA' A
#
# COMPACT_ATOMS: atom_id res chain seq x y z
N MET A 1 10.03 13.62 -21.75
CA MET A 1 8.85 12.74 -21.75
C MET A 1 8.50 12.44 -20.31
N PRO A 2 7.30 12.76 -19.79
CA PRO A 2 6.93 12.31 -18.46
C PRO A 2 6.75 10.79 -18.52
N ARG A 3 7.62 10.04 -17.84
CA ARG A 3 7.33 8.63 -17.55
C ARG A 3 6.03 8.61 -16.76
N LEU A 4 5.01 7.88 -17.24
CA LEU A 4 3.86 7.62 -16.39
C LEU A 4 4.39 6.94 -15.12
N PRO A 5 3.95 7.37 -13.93
CA PRO A 5 4.37 6.74 -12.70
C PRO A 5 3.96 5.27 -12.77
N ILE A 6 4.94 4.39 -12.74
CA ILE A 6 4.67 2.95 -12.68
C ILE A 6 4.10 2.73 -11.28
N THR A 7 2.87 2.27 -11.18
CA THR A 7 2.22 1.98 -9.90
C THR A 7 2.07 0.48 -9.73
N THR A 8 2.26 -0.01 -8.51
CA THR A 8 2.00 -1.40 -8.13
C THR A 8 0.83 -1.48 -7.16
N SER A 9 0.14 -2.62 -7.16
CA SER A 9 -0.93 -2.90 -6.22
C SER A 9 -0.34 -3.46 -4.92
N VAL A 10 -0.66 -2.81 -3.81
CA VAL A 10 -0.32 -3.28 -2.47
C VAL A 10 -1.61 -3.67 -1.77
N ARG A 11 -1.66 -4.90 -1.30
CA ARG A 11 -2.79 -5.40 -0.52
C ARG A 11 -2.50 -5.24 0.96
N LEU A 12 -3.43 -4.58 1.64
CA LEU A 12 -3.42 -4.30 3.06
C LEU A 12 -4.50 -5.16 3.70
N ILE A 13 -4.13 -5.91 4.74
CA ILE A 13 -5.03 -6.75 5.51
C ILE A 13 -5.18 -6.13 6.89
N PHE A 14 -6.40 -5.73 7.22
CA PHE A 14 -6.79 -5.18 8.51
C PHE A 14 -7.59 -6.21 9.29
N ALA A 15 -7.34 -6.33 10.59
CA ALA A 15 -8.20 -7.05 11.50
C ALA A 15 -9.04 -6.06 12.29
N ASP A 16 -10.35 -6.23 12.21
CA ASP A 16 -11.35 -5.38 12.85
C ASP A 16 -12.32 -6.25 13.65
N GLU A 17 -12.18 -6.23 14.99
CA GLU A 17 -13.07 -6.90 15.94
C GLU A 17 -13.48 -8.35 15.56
N GLY A 18 -12.55 -9.12 14.98
CA GLY A 18 -12.75 -10.52 14.56
C GLY A 18 -13.02 -10.73 13.06
N THR A 19 -13.10 -9.66 12.27
CA THR A 19 -13.24 -9.69 10.81
C THR A 19 -11.95 -9.25 10.13
N PHE A 20 -11.56 -9.92 9.05
CA PHE A 20 -10.41 -9.50 8.24
C PHE A 20 -10.88 -8.74 7.00
N HIS A 21 -10.47 -7.49 6.88
CA HIS A 21 -10.74 -6.64 5.72
C HIS A 21 -9.49 -6.50 4.87
N GLY A 22 -9.60 -6.84 3.59
CA GLY A 22 -8.52 -6.67 2.62
C GLY A 22 -8.78 -5.47 1.71
N GLU A 23 -7.94 -4.44 1.79
CA GLU A 23 -7.98 -3.29 0.88
C GLU A 23 -6.80 -3.37 -0.10
N THR A 24 -7.01 -3.00 -1.36
CA THR A 24 -5.92 -2.89 -2.34
C THR A 24 -5.71 -1.44 -2.71
N VAL A 25 -4.50 -0.94 -2.52
CA VAL A 25 -4.11 0.44 -2.84
C VAL A 25 -3.06 0.45 -3.94
N GLN A 26 -3.08 1.47 -4.78
CA GLN A 26 -2.07 1.67 -5.82
C GLN A 26 -0.95 2.57 -5.29
N VAL A 27 0.27 2.06 -5.33
CA VAL A 27 1.47 2.70 -4.80
C VAL A 27 2.46 2.95 -5.94
N PRO A 28 2.97 4.18 -6.11
CA PRO A 28 4.02 4.44 -7.09
C PRO A 28 5.31 3.69 -6.74
N ILE A 29 5.88 2.99 -7.72
CA ILE A 29 7.10 2.18 -7.57
C ILE A 29 8.31 3.03 -7.20
N ASP A 30 8.39 4.27 -7.72
CA ASP A 30 9.46 5.20 -7.37
C ASP A 30 9.53 5.39 -5.84
N LYS A 31 8.38 5.53 -5.18
CA LYS A 31 8.29 5.63 -3.72
C LYS A 31 8.59 4.32 -3.04
N LEU A 32 8.11 3.21 -3.59
CA LEU A 32 8.34 1.88 -3.02
C LEU A 32 9.84 1.52 -2.98
N GLY A 33 10.65 2.07 -3.90
CA GLY A 33 12.10 1.94 -3.87
C GLY A 33 12.81 2.84 -2.84
N GLU A 34 12.17 3.91 -2.37
CA GLU A 34 12.73 4.80 -1.33
C GLU A 34 12.57 4.22 0.08
N TYR A 35 11.61 3.32 0.30
CA TYR A 35 11.31 2.75 1.61
C TYR A 35 11.58 1.24 1.64
N GLU A 36 12.41 0.80 2.58
CA GLU A 36 12.71 -0.62 2.78
C GLU A 36 11.49 -1.41 3.29
N ARG A 37 10.55 -0.73 3.96
CA ARG A 37 9.32 -1.32 4.50
C ARG A 37 8.09 -0.57 3.98
N LEU A 38 7.10 -1.33 3.50
CA LEU A 38 5.82 -0.77 3.04
C LEU A 38 5.09 0.02 4.13
N VAL A 39 5.26 -0.36 5.40
CA VAL A 39 4.65 0.35 6.54
C VAL A 39 5.19 1.77 6.69
N ASP A 40 6.48 2.01 6.43
CA ASP A 40 7.08 3.34 6.51
C ASP A 40 6.57 4.22 5.35
N LEU A 41 6.48 3.65 4.14
CA LEU A 41 5.85 4.34 3.00
C LEU A 41 4.40 4.75 3.29
N LEU A 42 3.58 3.86 3.85
CA LEU A 42 2.18 4.16 4.19
C LEU A 42 2.05 5.19 5.32
N ARG A 43 3.08 5.30 6.17
CA ARG A 43 3.14 6.25 7.28
C ARG A 43 3.58 7.63 6.84
N GLU A 44 4.60 7.68 6.00
CA GLU A 44 5.30 8.92 5.64
C GLU A 44 4.68 9.59 4.41
N GLU A 45 4.03 8.82 3.52
CA GLU A 45 3.44 9.33 2.29
C GLU A 45 1.90 9.18 2.28
N PRO A 46 1.16 10.10 2.92
CA PRO A 46 -0.32 10.10 2.92
C PRO A 46 -0.93 10.32 1.51
N SER A 47 -0.12 10.81 0.57
CA SER A 47 -0.48 10.91 -0.85
C SER A 47 -0.68 9.54 -1.49
N VAL A 48 0.01 8.52 -0.98
CA VAL A 48 -0.02 7.16 -1.52
C VAL A 48 -1.22 6.38 -1.00
N THR A 49 -1.67 6.68 0.22
CA THR A 49 -2.90 6.11 0.77
C THR A 49 -4.16 6.75 0.17
N ARG A 50 -4.05 7.72 -0.75
CA ARG A 50 -5.20 8.44 -1.35
C ARG A 50 -6.17 9.01 -0.29
N GLN A 51 -5.63 9.58 0.81
CA GLN A 51 -6.40 10.03 1.99
C GLN A 51 -7.09 8.91 2.79
N MET A 52 -6.79 7.65 2.50
CA MET A 52 -7.19 6.55 3.36
C MET A 52 -6.35 6.59 4.64
N TYR A 53 -7.02 6.68 5.78
CA TYR A 53 -6.37 6.62 7.07
C TYR A 53 -6.04 5.15 7.37
N VAL A 54 -4.78 4.75 7.15
CA VAL A 54 -4.31 3.39 7.43
C VAL A 54 -4.12 3.24 8.94
N ASP A 55 -5.02 2.52 9.59
CA ASP A 55 -4.87 2.22 11.01
C ASP A 55 -3.81 1.14 11.22
N MET A 56 -2.59 1.58 11.53
CA MET A 56 -1.44 0.69 11.74
C MET A 56 -1.60 -0.26 12.93
N LYS A 57 -2.51 0.02 13.87
CA LYS A 57 -2.79 -0.93 14.96
C LYS A 57 -3.65 -2.09 14.48
N ARG A 58 -4.49 -1.87 13.47
CA ARG A 58 -5.37 -2.87 12.87
C ARG A 58 -4.73 -3.57 11.67
N LEU A 59 -3.68 -2.99 11.09
CA LEU A 59 -2.95 -3.58 9.97
C LEU A 59 -2.19 -4.83 10.44
N VAL A 60 -2.62 -6.00 9.96
CA VAL A 60 -2.02 -7.30 10.27
C VAL A 60 -0.95 -7.67 9.26
N SER A 61 -1.17 -7.36 7.98
CA SER A 61 -0.24 -7.70 6.91
C SER A 61 -0.35 -6.72 5.75
N ALA A 62 0.78 -6.44 5.10
CA ALA A 62 0.86 -5.65 3.88
C ALA A 62 1.83 -6.32 2.93
N TYR A 63 1.40 -6.58 1.70
CA TYR A 63 2.25 -7.21 0.69
C TYR A 63 1.92 -6.69 -0.70
N VAL A 64 2.95 -6.63 -1.55
CA VAL A 64 2.79 -6.24 -2.94
C VAL A 64 2.15 -7.41 -3.68
N THR A 65 0.95 -7.21 -4.20
CA THR A 65 0.27 -8.19 -5.06
C THR A 65 0.58 -7.84 -6.50
N GLY A 66 1.89 -7.76 -6.83
CA GLY A 66 2.42 -7.27 -8.10
C GLY A 66 1.48 -7.58 -9.26
N GLY A 67 1.17 -6.55 -10.05
CA GLY A 67 0.08 -6.53 -11.03
C GLY A 67 -0.11 -7.84 -11.76
N GLU A 68 -1.38 -8.21 -11.98
CA GLU A 68 -1.79 -9.34 -12.80
C GLU A 68 -0.76 -9.60 -13.91
N GLU A 69 -0.11 -10.77 -13.84
CA GLU A 69 0.54 -11.34 -15.00
C GLU A 69 -0.58 -11.59 -16.03
N ALA A 70 -0.68 -10.69 -17.00
CA ALA A 70 -1.45 -10.90 -18.23
C ALA A 70 -0.64 -11.78 -19.19
#